data_AF-A0A938YHW2-F1
#
_entry.id   AF-A0A938YHW2-F1
#
_cell.length_a   1.000
_cell.length_b   1.000
_cell.length_c   1.000
_cell.angle_alpha   90.00
_cell.angle_beta   90.00
_cell.angle_gamma   90.00
#
_symmetry.space_group_name_H-M   'P 1'
#
loop_
_entity.id
_entity.type
_entity.pdbx_description
1 polymer ?
#
loop_
_entity_poly.entity_id
_entity_poly.type
_entity_poly.pdbx_seq_one_letter_code
_entity_poly.pdbx_strand_id
1 'polypeptide(L)'
;MRRSVGAQVARLNPKQAVARNAKAANDRRVSLRPAPDCMTYLTALLPVVQGVAVFAALRRHADTVFADGDERGRGQVMADELVARIHRRGRSHQQPGHDRPHPARPRRRARGARRPRPDPRQPRAAPGPRGPQVRSGVHPATVPGPRRQPHPRRPETPPPRAS
;
A
#
# COMPACT_ATOMS: atom_id res chain seq x y z
N MET A 1 21.98 12.36 -27.11
CA MET A 1 20.83 13.21 -27.50
C MET A 1 19.70 12.33 -28.06
N ARG A 2 18.74 11.88 -27.24
CA ARG A 2 17.57 11.06 -27.69
C ARG A 2 16.26 11.72 -27.23
N ARG A 3 16.04 12.98 -27.61
CA ARG A 3 14.74 13.65 -27.48
C ARG A 3 14.27 14.07 -28.86
N SER A 4 13.31 13.35 -29.45
CA SER A 4 12.48 13.91 -30.53
C SER A 4 11.36 12.98 -31.00
N VAL A 5 11.51 11.65 -30.97
CA VAL A 5 10.53 10.78 -31.64
C VAL A 5 9.12 10.87 -31.04
N GLY A 6 8.99 10.79 -29.70
CA GLY A 6 7.67 10.82 -29.06
C GLY A 6 6.92 12.15 -29.25
N ALA A 7 7.64 13.28 -29.16
CA ALA A 7 7.06 14.61 -29.38
C ALA A 7 6.71 14.84 -30.86
N GLN A 8 7.53 14.34 -31.78
CA GLN A 8 7.26 14.41 -33.22
C GLN A 8 6.01 13.59 -33.58
N VAL A 9 5.90 12.37 -33.06
CA VAL A 9 4.74 11.50 -33.27
C VAL A 9 3.47 12.07 -32.64
N ALA A 10 3.58 12.72 -31.48
CA ALA A 10 2.43 13.37 -30.84
C ALA A 10 1.91 14.57 -31.64
N ARG A 11 2.80 15.34 -32.28
CA ARG A 11 2.42 16.41 -33.21
C ARG A 11 1.73 15.89 -34.47
N LEU A 12 2.24 14.79 -35.03
CA LEU A 12 1.72 14.18 -36.25
C LEU A 12 0.38 13.45 -36.04
N ASN A 13 0.11 12.95 -34.82
CA ASN A 13 -1.10 12.19 -34.53
C ASN A 13 -1.64 12.47 -33.10
N PRO A 14 -2.24 13.66 -32.88
CA PRO A 14 -2.68 14.09 -31.55
C PRO A 14 -3.77 13.19 -30.97
N LYS A 15 -4.71 12.71 -31.80
CA LYS A 15 -5.78 11.79 -31.37
C LYS A 15 -5.21 10.49 -30.79
N GLN A 16 -4.21 9.89 -31.45
CA GLN A 16 -3.55 8.69 -30.93
C GLN A 16 -2.66 8.98 -29.72
N ALA A 17 -2.09 10.17 -29.60
CA ALA A 17 -1.35 10.57 -28.39
C ALA A 17 -2.28 10.68 -27.17
N VAL A 18 -3.46 11.30 -27.34
CA VAL A 18 -4.50 11.40 -26.31
C VAL A 18 -5.02 10.02 -25.90
N ALA A 19 -5.36 9.16 -26.87
CA ALA A 19 -5.84 7.81 -26.60
C ALA A 19 -4.80 6.96 -25.85
N ARG A 20 -3.52 7.05 -26.25
CA ARG A 20 -2.42 6.37 -25.52
C ARG A 20 -2.25 6.90 -24.11
N ASN A 21 -2.38 8.20 -23.89
CA ASN A 21 -2.29 8.79 -22.56
C ASN A 21 -3.47 8.37 -21.67
N ALA A 22 -4.68 8.31 -22.23
CA ALA A 22 -5.87 7.80 -21.54
C ALA A 22 -5.69 6.31 -21.14
N LYS A 23 -5.16 5.48 -22.04
CA LYS A 23 -4.81 4.08 -21.70
C LYS A 23 -3.71 3.99 -20.64
N ALA A 24 -2.66 4.79 -20.73
CA ALA A 24 -1.57 4.81 -19.75
C ALA A 24 -2.05 5.20 -18.34
N ALA A 25 -3.12 5.99 -18.24
CA ALA A 25 -3.76 6.27 -16.97
C ALA A 25 -4.40 5.01 -16.34
N ASN A 26 -4.87 4.03 -17.12
CA ASN A 26 -5.42 2.79 -16.56
C ASN A 26 -4.32 1.78 -16.18
N ASP A 27 -3.16 1.85 -16.82
CA ASP A 27 -2.02 0.97 -16.55
C ASP A 27 -1.18 1.41 -15.30
N ARG A 28 -1.62 2.48 -14.60
CA ARG A 28 -0.97 3.00 -13.40
C ARG A 28 -0.89 1.95 -12.30
N ARG A 29 0.31 1.72 -11.77
CA ARG A 29 0.51 0.80 -10.65
C ARG A 29 1.78 1.09 -9.88
N VAL A 30 1.81 0.60 -8.65
CA VAL A 30 3.02 0.55 -7.81
C VAL A 30 3.34 -0.91 -7.57
N SER A 31 4.62 -1.26 -7.68
CA SER A 31 5.13 -2.59 -7.38
C SER A 31 6.35 -2.50 -6.48
N LEU A 32 6.50 -3.48 -5.59
CA LEU A 32 7.63 -3.60 -4.70
C LEU A 32 8.35 -4.92 -4.95
N ARG A 33 9.69 -4.90 -4.97
CA ARG A 33 10.51 -6.11 -5.02
C ARG A 33 11.59 -6.06 -3.94
N PRO A 34 11.83 -7.15 -3.19
CA PRO A 34 12.95 -7.22 -2.26
C PRO A 34 14.31 -7.01 -2.96
N ALA A 35 15.25 -6.39 -2.25
CA ALA A 35 16.65 -6.25 -2.62
C ALA A 35 17.54 -6.75 -1.46
N PRO A 36 18.85 -6.97 -1.69
CA PRO A 36 19.80 -7.28 -0.62
C PRO A 36 19.83 -6.20 0.48
N ASP A 37 20.49 -6.52 1.60
CA ASP A 37 20.82 -5.55 2.65
C ASP A 37 19.61 -4.86 3.31
N CYS A 38 18.49 -5.59 3.45
CA CYS A 38 17.22 -5.07 3.97
C CYS A 38 16.63 -3.92 3.13
N MET A 39 16.99 -3.82 1.85
CA MET A 39 16.48 -2.79 0.93
C MET A 39 15.34 -3.31 0.05
N THR A 40 14.60 -2.40 -0.59
CA THR A 40 13.56 -2.76 -1.56
C THR A 40 13.56 -1.83 -2.76
N TYR A 41 13.20 -2.36 -3.93
CA TYR A 41 12.89 -1.55 -5.11
C TYR A 41 11.40 -1.23 -5.11
N LEU A 42 11.07 0.05 -4.94
CA LEU A 42 9.73 0.60 -5.12
C LEU A 42 9.64 1.23 -6.52
N THR A 43 8.80 0.67 -7.40
CA THR A 43 8.61 1.19 -8.75
C THR A 43 7.18 1.65 -8.96
N ALA A 44 7.02 2.91 -9.37
CA ALA A 44 5.74 3.46 -9.79
C ALA A 44 5.69 3.60 -11.32
N LEU A 45 4.70 2.98 -11.96
CA LEU A 45 4.35 3.22 -13.36
C LEU A 45 3.26 4.29 -13.40
N LEU A 46 3.59 5.46 -13.96
CA LEU A 46 2.74 6.65 -13.96
C LEU A 46 2.66 7.27 -15.37
N PRO A 47 1.58 8.01 -15.69
CA PRO A 47 1.57 8.94 -16.81
C PRO A 47 2.78 9.86 -16.73
N VAL A 48 3.44 10.08 -17.87
CA VAL A 48 4.73 10.77 -17.93
C VAL A 48 4.69 12.13 -17.24
N VAL A 49 3.60 12.88 -17.40
CA VAL A 49 3.41 14.19 -16.75
C VAL A 49 3.50 14.07 -15.23
N GLN A 50 2.86 13.06 -14.64
CA GLN A 50 2.88 12.83 -13.20
C GLN A 50 4.24 12.32 -12.73
N GLY A 51 4.84 11.37 -13.45
CA GLY A 51 6.16 10.82 -13.10
C GLY A 51 7.26 11.87 -13.13
N VAL A 52 7.29 12.70 -14.17
CA VAL A 52 8.25 13.81 -14.28
C VAL A 52 8.02 14.85 -13.18
N ALA A 53 6.76 15.19 -12.89
CA ALA A 53 6.45 16.14 -11.82
C ALA A 53 6.93 15.64 -10.44
N VAL A 54 6.67 14.36 -10.11
CA VAL A 54 7.16 13.75 -8.86
C VAL A 54 8.68 13.78 -8.80
N PHE A 55 9.36 13.29 -9.84
CA PHE A 55 10.82 13.24 -9.88
C PHE A 55 11.44 14.64 -9.80
N ALA A 56 10.93 15.61 -10.56
CA ALA A 56 11.41 16.98 -10.54
C ALA A 56 11.22 17.63 -9.15
N ALA A 57 10.10 17.36 -8.48
CA ALA A 57 9.85 17.89 -7.14
C ALA A 57 10.76 17.29 -6.06
N LEU A 58 11.17 16.03 -6.19
CA LEU A 58 12.18 15.41 -5.31
C LEU A 58 13.57 15.95 -5.63
N ARG A 59 13.90 16.06 -6.92
CA ARG A 59 15.19 16.56 -7.37
C ARG A 59 15.45 17.99 -6.92
N ARG A 60 14.45 18.88 -7.07
CA ARG A 60 14.53 20.27 -6.60
C ARG A 60 14.79 20.34 -5.10
N HIS A 61 14.11 19.52 -4.31
CA HIS A 61 14.34 19.48 -2.87
C HIS A 61 15.75 18.98 -2.53
N ALA A 62 16.24 17.96 -3.22
CA ALA A 62 17.61 17.50 -3.03
C ALA A 62 18.64 18.57 -3.42
N ASP A 63 18.38 19.33 -4.50
CA ASP A 63 19.26 20.42 -4.92
C ASP A 63 19.25 21.59 -3.91
N THR A 64 18.13 21.89 -3.24
CA THR A 64 18.10 22.88 -2.15
C THR A 64 18.88 22.41 -0.92
N VAL A 65 18.65 21.17 -0.48
CA VAL A 65 19.34 20.59 0.69
C VAL A 65 20.85 20.48 0.45
N PHE A 66 21.25 20.13 -0.78
CA PHE A 66 22.66 20.09 -1.14
C PHE A 66 23.31 21.48 -1.13
N ALA A 67 22.59 22.52 -1.58
CA ALA A 67 23.08 23.89 -1.51
C ALA A 67 23.27 24.39 -0.06
N ASP A 68 22.50 23.84 0.89
CA ASP A 68 22.62 24.11 2.33
C ASP A 68 23.80 23.38 3.00
N GLY A 69 24.61 22.63 2.23
CA GLY A 69 25.83 21.99 2.72
C GLY A 69 25.65 20.57 3.27
N ASP A 70 24.55 19.90 2.95
CA ASP A 70 24.33 18.50 3.37
C ASP A 70 25.35 17.55 2.73
N GLU A 71 25.99 16.71 3.55
CA GLU A 71 27.03 15.76 3.13
C GLU A 71 26.45 14.51 2.43
N ARG A 72 25.14 14.27 2.55
CA ARG A 72 24.47 13.11 1.94
C ARG A 72 24.39 13.23 0.42
N GLY A 73 24.42 12.09 -0.24
CA GLY A 73 24.24 12.04 -1.69
C GLY A 73 22.81 12.42 -2.09
N ARG A 74 22.64 13.11 -3.24
CA ARG A 74 21.31 13.48 -3.77
C ARG A 74 20.31 12.32 -3.81
N GLY A 75 20.76 11.11 -4.11
CA GLY A 75 19.91 9.92 -4.15
C GLY A 75 19.32 9.55 -2.78
N GLN A 76 20.10 9.72 -1.71
CA GLN A 76 19.65 9.49 -0.32
C GLN A 76 18.60 10.53 0.06
N VAL A 77 18.89 11.81 -0.16
CA VAL A 77 17.96 12.92 0.14
C VAL A 77 16.64 12.76 -0.65
N MET A 78 16.70 12.38 -1.93
CA MET A 78 15.50 12.13 -2.73
C MET A 78 14.68 10.95 -2.20
N ALA A 79 15.32 9.88 -1.71
CA ALA A 79 14.64 8.73 -1.14
C ALA A 79 13.96 9.07 0.19
N ASP A 80 14.66 9.77 1.08
CA ASP A 80 14.14 10.22 2.37
C ASP A 80 12.93 11.15 2.18
N GLU A 81 13.04 12.12 1.27
CA GLU A 81 11.95 13.05 0.98
C GLU A 81 10.74 12.34 0.33
N LEU A 82 10.96 11.33 -0.50
CA LEU A 82 9.87 10.50 -1.03
C LEU A 82 9.10 9.81 0.11
N VAL A 83 9.81 9.18 1.04
CA VAL A 83 9.21 8.51 2.20
C VAL A 83 8.47 9.52 3.08
N ALA A 84 9.12 10.66 3.38
CA ALA A 84 8.55 11.73 4.18
C ALA A 84 7.26 12.28 3.57
N ARG A 85 7.23 12.56 2.25
CA ARG A 85 6.03 13.07 1.56
C ARG A 85 4.86 12.09 1.58
N ILE A 86 5.11 10.80 1.39
CA ILE A 86 4.06 9.77 1.39
C ILE A 86 3.46 9.63 2.80
N HIS A 87 4.30 9.63 3.84
CA HIS A 87 3.84 9.48 5.22
C HIS A 87 3.24 10.78 5.79
N ARG A 88 3.67 11.96 5.33
CA ARG A 88 3.15 13.27 5.77
C ARG A 88 1.66 13.43 5.49
N ARG A 89 1.15 12.82 4.41
CA ARG A 89 -0.28 12.90 4.03
C ARG A 89 -1.18 11.88 4.76
N GLY A 90 -0.62 11.04 5.64
CA GLY A 90 -1.33 10.05 6.45
C GLY A 90 -1.58 10.46 7.92
N ARG A 91 -1.10 11.63 8.37
CA ARG A 91 -1.37 12.12 9.74
C ARG A 91 -2.77 12.70 9.95
N SER A 92 -3.68 12.60 8.98
CA SER A 92 -5.10 12.95 9.18
C SER A 92 -5.92 11.83 9.86
N HIS A 93 -5.30 10.68 10.16
CA HIS A 93 -5.89 9.66 11.03
C HIS A 93 -4.84 9.00 11.93
N GLN A 94 -4.13 9.79 12.74
CA GLN A 94 -3.75 9.28 14.05
C GLN A 94 -4.99 9.43 14.93
N GLN A 95 -5.72 8.34 15.19
CA GLN A 95 -6.51 8.27 16.42
C GLN A 95 -5.50 8.28 17.58
N PRO A 96 -5.40 9.35 18.38
CA PRO A 96 -4.68 9.28 19.64
C PRO A 96 -5.62 8.54 20.60
N GLY A 97 -5.38 7.26 20.87
CA GLY A 97 -6.24 6.58 21.81
C GLY A 97 -6.10 5.08 21.91
N HIS A 98 -4.90 4.57 22.20
CA HIS A 98 -4.77 3.26 22.86
C HIS A 98 -3.93 3.36 24.16
N ASP A 99 -4.25 4.37 24.97
CA ASP A 99 -4.12 4.33 26.43
C ASP A 99 -5.51 4.54 27.05
N ARG A 100 -6.48 3.70 26.66
CA ARG A 100 -7.69 3.54 27.48
C ARG A 100 -7.38 2.48 28.52
N PRO A 101 -7.33 2.81 29.83
CA PRO A 101 -7.25 1.78 30.85
C PRO A 101 -8.48 0.87 30.69
N HIS A 102 -8.22 -0.42 30.51
CA HIS A 102 -9.26 -1.44 30.41
C HIS A 102 -10.03 -1.44 31.74
N PRO A 103 -11.36 -1.21 31.75
CA PRO A 103 -12.10 -1.25 33.01
C PRO A 103 -11.95 -2.66 33.60
N ALA A 104 -11.52 -2.71 34.85
CA ALA A 104 -11.24 -3.95 35.57
C ALA A 104 -12.43 -4.92 35.46
N ARG A 105 -12.18 -6.15 35.01
CA ARG A 105 -13.17 -7.23 35.05
C ARG A 105 -13.67 -7.38 36.50
N PRO A 106 -14.98 -7.47 36.75
CA PRO A 106 -15.46 -7.67 38.11
C PRO A 106 -14.99 -9.04 38.60
N ARG A 107 -14.34 -9.06 39.77
CA ARG A 107 -13.91 -10.28 40.44
C ARG A 107 -15.13 -11.17 40.68
N ARG A 108 -15.09 -12.38 40.12
CA ARG A 108 -16.10 -13.43 40.28
C ARG A 108 -16.35 -13.66 41.78
N ARG A 109 -17.52 -13.23 42.29
CA ARG A 109 -17.94 -13.50 43.67
C ARG A 109 -17.99 -15.02 43.89
N ALA A 110 -17.43 -15.46 45.00
CA ALA A 110 -17.40 -16.84 45.43
C ALA A 110 -18.82 -17.43 45.50
N ARG A 111 -18.99 -18.63 44.92
CA ARG A 111 -20.19 -19.46 45.09
C ARG A 111 -20.27 -19.90 46.54
N GLY A 112 -21.31 -19.47 47.24
CA GLY A 112 -21.52 -19.88 48.64
C GLY A 112 -22.85 -19.42 49.20
N ALA A 113 -23.95 -19.56 48.46
CA ALA A 113 -25.29 -19.41 49.03
C ALA A 113 -26.08 -20.68 48.70
N ARG A 114 -26.36 -21.49 49.73
CA ARG A 114 -27.27 -22.64 49.64
C ARG A 114 -28.63 -22.12 49.18
N ARG A 115 -29.15 -22.64 48.06
CA ARG A 115 -30.52 -22.33 47.63
C ARG A 115 -31.51 -22.90 48.66
N PRO A 116 -32.52 -22.14 49.11
CA PRO A 116 -33.63 -22.73 49.86
C PRO A 116 -34.41 -23.71 48.97
N ARG A 117 -34.94 -24.78 49.57
CA ARG A 117 -35.76 -25.79 48.87
C ARG A 117 -37.05 -25.13 48.34
N PRO A 118 -37.42 -25.35 47.06
CA PRO A 118 -38.65 -24.78 46.51
C PRO A 118 -39.90 -25.50 47.06
N ASP A 119 -40.94 -24.71 47.36
CA ASP A 119 -42.25 -25.14 47.82
C ASP A 119 -43.01 -25.90 46.71
N PRO A 120 -43.53 -27.11 46.96
CA PRO A 120 -44.14 -27.96 45.93
C PRO A 120 -45.50 -27.47 45.38
N ARG A 121 -46.04 -26.34 45.83
CA ARG A 121 -47.37 -25.86 45.38
C ARG A 121 -47.37 -24.85 44.22
N GLN A 122 -46.23 -24.52 43.61
CA GLN A 122 -46.20 -23.59 42.47
C GLN A 122 -46.09 -24.29 41.10
N PRO A 123 -47.07 -24.11 40.19
CA PRO A 123 -47.02 -24.67 38.84
C PRO A 123 -45.97 -23.97 37.96
N ARG A 124 -45.20 -24.77 37.21
CA ARG A 124 -44.11 -24.33 36.32
C ARG A 124 -44.63 -23.44 35.18
N ALA A 125 -44.08 -22.23 35.05
CA ALA A 125 -44.24 -21.41 33.86
C ALA A 125 -43.46 -22.01 32.67
N ALA A 126 -44.12 -22.14 31.51
CA ALA A 126 -43.56 -22.69 30.27
C ALA A 126 -42.52 -21.74 29.63
N PRO A 127 -41.51 -22.27 28.91
CA PRO A 127 -40.50 -21.45 28.25
C PRO A 127 -41.04 -20.77 26.97
N GLY A 128 -40.82 -19.46 26.86
CA GLY A 128 -41.16 -18.67 25.67
C GLY A 128 -40.27 -18.95 24.45
N PRO A 129 -40.70 -18.53 23.24
CA PRO A 129 -40.09 -18.96 21.99
C PRO A 129 -38.73 -18.29 21.72
N ARG A 130 -37.81 -19.08 21.12
CA ARG A 130 -36.46 -18.68 20.71
C ARG A 130 -36.54 -17.90 19.39
N GLY A 131 -36.03 -16.66 19.38
CA GLY A 131 -35.87 -15.87 18.15
C GLY A 131 -34.75 -16.40 17.23
N PRO A 132 -34.77 -16.06 15.93
CA PRO A 132 -33.86 -16.64 14.94
C PRO A 132 -32.45 -16.05 15.02
N GLN A 133 -31.44 -16.93 14.96
CA GLN A 133 -30.03 -16.55 14.89
C GLN A 133 -29.63 -16.24 13.44
N VAL A 134 -29.17 -15.02 13.17
CA VAL A 134 -28.51 -14.62 11.91
C VAL A 134 -27.04 -15.06 11.93
N ARG A 135 -26.67 -15.98 11.04
CA ARG A 135 -25.28 -16.40 10.81
C ARG A 135 -24.56 -15.37 9.94
N SER A 136 -23.62 -14.63 10.53
CA SER A 136 -22.64 -13.82 9.79
C SER A 136 -21.53 -14.73 9.26
N GLY A 137 -21.54 -15.03 7.96
CA GLY A 137 -20.45 -15.70 7.26
C GLY A 137 -19.51 -14.68 6.62
N VAL A 138 -18.30 -14.53 7.15
CA VAL A 138 -17.20 -13.80 6.50
C VAL A 138 -16.22 -14.84 5.97
N HIS A 139 -16.13 -14.98 4.65
CA HIS A 139 -15.08 -15.75 3.99
C HIS A 139 -13.93 -14.81 3.58
N PRO A 140 -12.66 -15.14 3.88
CA PRO A 140 -11.54 -14.37 3.34
C PRO A 140 -11.37 -14.65 1.85
N ALA A 141 -11.20 -13.58 1.06
CA ALA A 141 -10.92 -13.67 -0.37
C ALA A 141 -9.47 -14.13 -0.62
N THR A 142 -9.32 -15.25 -1.34
CA THR A 142 -8.04 -15.75 -1.83
C THR A 142 -7.51 -14.85 -2.94
N VAL A 143 -6.30 -14.28 -2.76
CA VAL A 143 -5.61 -13.46 -3.77
C VAL A 143 -4.90 -14.38 -4.78
N PRO A 144 -5.10 -14.23 -6.10
CA PRO A 144 -4.37 -15.01 -7.10
C PRO A 144 -2.91 -14.55 -7.20
N GLY A 145 -1.97 -15.51 -7.23
CA GLY A 145 -0.53 -15.25 -7.39
C GLY A 145 -0.14 -14.70 -8.77
N PRO A 146 1.04 -14.03 -8.90
CA PRO A 146 1.45 -13.38 -10.13
C PRO A 146 1.84 -14.38 -11.22
N ARG A 147 1.31 -14.17 -12.44
CA ARG A 147 1.73 -14.90 -13.65
C ARG A 147 3.18 -14.56 -14.00
N ARG A 148 4.04 -15.57 -14.14
CA ARG A 148 5.44 -15.43 -14.61
C ARG A 148 5.44 -14.83 -16.03
N GLN A 149 6.08 -13.69 -16.23
CA GLN A 149 6.38 -13.17 -17.57
C GLN A 149 7.71 -13.75 -18.05
N PRO A 150 7.82 -14.21 -19.32
CA PRO A 150 9.08 -14.67 -19.87
C PRO A 150 10.07 -13.50 -20.06
N HIS A 151 11.33 -13.73 -19.68
CA HIS A 151 12.42 -12.77 -19.82
C HIS A 151 12.83 -12.60 -21.29
N PRO A 152 13.10 -11.38 -21.77
CA PRO A 152 13.73 -11.19 -23.08
C PRO A 152 15.17 -11.74 -23.04
N ARG A 153 15.52 -12.56 -24.05
CA ARG A 153 16.88 -13.08 -24.24
C ARG A 153 17.86 -11.91 -24.39
N ARG A 154 18.99 -11.96 -23.67
CA ARG A 154 20.09 -10.99 -23.84
C ARG A 154 20.61 -11.07 -25.28
N PRO A 155 20.95 -9.95 -25.93
CA PRO A 155 21.70 -9.99 -27.17
C PRO A 155 23.09 -10.56 -26.89
N GLU A 156 23.45 -11.61 -27.62
CA GLU A 156 24.79 -12.19 -27.58
C GLU A 156 25.81 -11.19 -28.15
N THR A 157 26.90 -10.99 -27.42
CA THR A 157 28.03 -10.18 -27.87
C THR A 157 28.80 -10.95 -28.93
N PRO A 158 29.01 -10.42 -30.15
CA PRO A 158 29.84 -11.10 -31.14
C PRO A 158 31.31 -11.14 -30.69
N PRO A 159 32.06 -12.20 -31.01
CA PRO A 159 33.46 -12.33 -30.63
C PRO A 159 34.33 -11.25 -31.31
N PRO A 160 35.46 -10.85 -30.69
CA PRO A 160 36.35 -9.87 -31.26
C PRO A 160 36.97 -10.39 -32.55
N ARG A 161 37.02 -9.54 -33.59
CA ARG A 161 37.77 -9.83 -34.81
C ARG A 161 39.26 -9.86 -34.47
N ALA A 162 39.92 -10.97 -34.80
CA ALA A 162 41.37 -11.06 -34.78
C ALA A 162 41.94 -10.10 -35.84
N SER A 163 43.02 -9.41 -35.45
CA SER A 163 43.79 -8.45 -36.23
C SER A 163 44.40 -9.04 -37.49
#